data_AF-A0A518LGG7-F1
#
_entry.id   AF-A0A518LGG7-F1
#
_cell.length_a   1.000
_cell.length_b   1.000
_cell.length_c   1.000
_cell.angle_alpha   90.00
_cell.angle_beta   90.00
_cell.angle_gamma   90.00
#
_symmetry.space_group_name_H-M   'P 1'
#
loop_
_entity.id
_entity.type
_entity.pdbx_description
1 polymer ?
#
loop_
_entity_poly.entity_id
_entity_poly.type
_entity_poly.pdbx_seq_one_letter_code
_entity_poly.pdbx_strand_id
1 'polypeptide(L)'
;MTATLHRATPQGSAAELVMLLEQQRATYRRLRQLAERQRVLVVQDDMQPLLALLGERQGLVDELMRVHGQLAPYRADWPATMQGLDGPTRKRVTEMLEEANEALSGILQRDNRDSATLTTRRQETSERISALGQTTRATAAYAAARRAGPGGPARFGTDASA
;
A
#
# COMPACT_ATOMS: atom_id res chain seq x y z
N MET A 1 -55.44 -23.17 -10.94
CA MET A 1 -54.07 -23.74 -11.00
C MET A 1 -53.07 -22.60 -10.80
N THR A 2 -52.90 -22.17 -9.57
CA THR A 2 -51.97 -21.12 -9.17
C THR A 2 -50.59 -21.76 -8.99
N ALA A 3 -49.71 -21.53 -9.95
CA ALA A 3 -48.31 -21.92 -9.87
C ALA A 3 -47.65 -21.14 -8.73
N THR A 4 -47.41 -21.82 -7.61
CA THR A 4 -46.56 -21.34 -6.52
C THR A 4 -45.15 -21.22 -7.08
N LEU A 5 -44.77 -20.00 -7.47
CA LEU A 5 -43.39 -19.65 -7.79
C LEU A 5 -42.56 -19.82 -6.52
N HIS A 6 -41.97 -21.01 -6.38
CA HIS A 6 -40.86 -21.30 -5.50
C HIS A 6 -39.71 -20.37 -5.93
N ARG A 7 -39.63 -19.17 -5.35
CA ARG A 7 -38.43 -18.34 -5.46
C ARG A 7 -37.30 -19.16 -4.85
N ALA A 8 -36.41 -19.66 -5.69
CA ALA A 8 -35.11 -20.13 -5.26
C ALA A 8 -34.48 -19.01 -4.45
N THR A 9 -34.36 -19.21 -3.14
CA THR A 9 -33.57 -18.32 -2.29
C THR A 9 -32.16 -18.26 -2.87
N PRO A 10 -31.55 -17.07 -3.00
CA PRO A 10 -30.16 -16.98 -3.43
C PRO A 10 -29.32 -17.86 -2.53
N GLN A 11 -28.46 -18.66 -3.14
CA GLN A 11 -27.67 -19.72 -2.51
C GLN A 11 -26.75 -19.11 -1.43
N GLY A 12 -27.21 -19.14 -0.18
CA GLY A 12 -26.47 -18.70 0.99
C GLY A 12 -27.40 -18.40 2.17
N SER A 13 -27.06 -18.88 3.37
CA SER A 13 -27.90 -18.67 4.56
C SER A 13 -27.69 -17.26 5.15
N ALA A 14 -28.67 -16.75 5.92
CA ALA A 14 -28.50 -15.51 6.68
C ALA A 14 -27.29 -15.55 7.64
N ALA A 15 -27.03 -16.72 8.23
CA ALA A 15 -25.88 -16.95 9.11
C ALA A 15 -24.56 -16.84 8.36
N GLU A 16 -24.51 -17.34 7.13
CA GLU A 16 -23.33 -17.24 6.27
C GLU A 16 -23.04 -15.79 5.85
N LEU A 17 -24.07 -15.02 5.48
CA LEU A 17 -23.93 -13.59 5.22
C LEU A 17 -23.34 -12.84 6.43
N VAL A 18 -23.87 -13.10 7.62
CA VAL A 18 -23.36 -12.49 8.86
C VAL A 18 -21.90 -12.88 9.10
N MET A 19 -21.55 -14.16 8.97
CA MET A 19 -20.18 -14.64 9.12
C MET A 19 -19.23 -13.98 8.12
N LEU A 20 -19.62 -13.84 6.86
CA LEU A 20 -18.80 -13.18 5.83
C LEU A 20 -18.56 -11.69 6.14
N LEU A 21 -19.60 -10.99 6.60
CA LEU A 21 -19.49 -9.58 7.01
C LEU A 21 -18.62 -9.42 8.26
N GLU A 22 -18.69 -10.35 9.21
CA GLU A 22 -17.79 -10.39 10.37
C GLU A 22 -16.34 -10.62 9.96
N GLN A 23 -16.09 -11.56 9.04
CA GLN A 23 -14.75 -11.80 8.52
C GLN A 23 -14.20 -10.55 7.82
N GLN A 24 -15.03 -9.88 7.01
CA GLN A 24 -14.65 -8.64 6.34
C GLN A 24 -14.26 -7.55 7.36
N ARG A 25 -15.09 -7.32 8.38
CA ARG A 25 -14.81 -6.35 9.45
C ARG A 25 -13.54 -6.69 10.24
N ALA A 26 -13.35 -7.96 10.57
CA ALA A 26 -12.15 -8.43 11.26
C ALA A 26 -10.89 -8.15 10.43
N THR A 27 -10.96 -8.38 9.12
CA THR A 27 -9.85 -8.15 8.20
C THR A 27 -9.52 -6.66 8.07
N TYR A 28 -10.54 -5.78 7.97
CA TYR A 28 -10.32 -4.33 8.01
C TYR A 28 -9.69 -3.85 9.32
N ARG A 29 -10.11 -4.40 10.47
CA ARG A 29 -9.49 -4.05 11.77
C ARG A 29 -8.01 -4.42 11.80
N ARG A 30 -7.63 -5.59 11.28
CA ARG A 30 -6.23 -6.01 11.17
C ARG A 30 -5.44 -5.11 10.21
N LEU A 31 -5.99 -4.77 9.04
CA LEU A 31 -5.35 -3.82 8.12
C LEU A 31 -5.09 -2.46 8.77
N ARG A 32 -6.04 -1.95 9.55
CA ARG A 32 -5.86 -0.70 10.31
C ARG A 32 -4.73 -0.79 11.33
N GLN A 33 -4.60 -1.92 12.03
CA GLN A 33 -3.50 -2.14 12.98
C GLN A 33 -2.14 -2.20 12.26
N LEU A 34 -2.06 -2.84 11.11
CA LEU A 34 -0.84 -2.87 10.30
C LEU A 34 -0.49 -1.47 9.76
N ALA A 35 -1.47 -0.67 9.33
CA ALA A 35 -1.23 0.71 8.91
C ALA A 35 -0.62 1.57 10.04
N GLU A 36 -1.09 1.40 11.28
CA GLU A 36 -0.51 2.10 12.44
C GLU A 36 0.95 1.67 12.69
N ARG A 37 1.24 0.37 12.63
CA ARG A 37 2.60 -0.17 12.75
C ARG A 37 3.51 0.33 11.62
N GLN A 38 3.00 0.37 10.39
CA GLN A 38 3.73 0.89 9.22
C GLN A 38 4.20 2.31 9.46
N ARG A 39 3.34 3.18 9.98
CA ARG A 39 3.69 4.57 10.28
C ARG A 39 4.88 4.68 11.24
N VAL A 40 4.91 3.85 12.29
CA VAL A 40 6.02 3.82 13.25
C VAL A 40 7.32 3.39 12.56
N LEU A 41 7.28 2.32 11.75
CA LEU A 41 8.44 1.82 11.02
C LEU A 41 8.96 2.80 9.98
N VAL A 42 8.05 3.49 9.27
CA VAL A 42 8.43 4.58 8.36
C VAL A 42 9.18 5.65 9.15
N VAL A 43 8.66 6.11 10.30
CA VAL A 43 9.35 7.12 11.12
C VAL A 43 10.74 6.66 11.58
N GLN A 44 10.91 5.38 11.87
CA GLN A 44 12.17 4.78 12.34
C GLN A 44 13.18 4.44 11.24
N ASP A 45 12.80 4.57 9.96
CA ASP A 45 13.63 4.25 8.78
C ASP A 45 14.09 2.78 8.73
N ASP A 46 13.33 1.88 9.37
CA ASP A 46 13.66 0.45 9.39
C ASP A 46 12.98 -0.30 8.23
N MET A 47 13.74 -0.52 7.17
CA MET A 47 13.22 -1.05 5.90
C MET A 47 12.87 -2.54 5.94
N GLN A 48 13.56 -3.35 6.73
CA GLN A 48 13.33 -4.80 6.75
C GLN A 48 11.98 -5.17 7.39
N PRO A 49 11.62 -4.67 8.59
CA PRO A 49 10.30 -4.86 9.17
C PRO A 49 9.19 -4.20 8.34
N LEU A 50 9.49 -3.11 7.62
CA LEU A 50 8.54 -2.49 6.73
C LEU A 50 8.14 -3.43 5.58
N LEU A 51 9.11 -4.10 4.94
CA LEU A 51 8.83 -5.08 3.88
C LEU A 51 8.04 -6.29 4.40
N ALA A 52 8.38 -6.82 5.57
CA ALA A 52 7.63 -7.90 6.20
C ALA A 52 6.16 -7.49 6.47
N LEU A 53 5.96 -6.27 6.99
CA LEU A 53 4.64 -5.72 7.24
C LEU A 53 3.83 -5.57 5.95
N LEU A 54 4.45 -5.13 4.85
CA LEU A 54 3.78 -5.04 3.55
C LEU A 54 3.33 -6.42 3.04
N GLY A 55 4.12 -7.47 3.28
CA GLY A 55 3.72 -8.86 3.01
C GLY A 55 2.50 -9.30 3.83
N GLU A 56 2.47 -9.02 5.14
CA GLU A 56 1.31 -9.26 6.00
C GLU A 56 0.06 -8.53 5.47
N ARG A 57 0.21 -7.28 5.02
CA ARG A 57 -0.89 -6.48 4.45
C ARG A 57 -1.41 -7.10 3.16
N GLN A 58 -0.53 -7.57 2.26
CA GLN A 58 -0.96 -8.22 1.02
C GLN A 58 -1.81 -9.46 1.30
N GLY A 59 -1.41 -10.30 2.28
CA GLY A 59 -2.21 -11.46 2.68
C GLY A 59 -3.62 -11.11 3.16
N LEU A 60 -3.78 -10.00 3.90
CA LEU A 60 -5.10 -9.51 4.31
C LEU A 60 -5.93 -8.95 3.15
N VAL A 61 -5.29 -8.34 2.15
CA VAL A 61 -5.96 -7.88 0.92
C VAL A 61 -6.47 -9.07 0.12
N ASP A 62 -5.66 -10.12 -0.02
CA ASP A 62 -6.06 -11.36 -0.71
C ASP A 62 -7.24 -12.03 0.02
N GLU A 63 -7.22 -12.03 1.35
CA GLU A 63 -8.33 -12.49 2.17
C GLU A 63 -9.62 -11.68 1.93
N LEU A 64 -9.53 -10.34 1.87
CA LEU A 64 -10.67 -9.49 1.54
C LEU A 64 -11.21 -9.77 0.14
N MET A 65 -10.35 -9.98 -0.86
CA MET A 65 -10.78 -10.32 -2.22
C MET A 65 -11.58 -11.63 -2.23
N ARG A 66 -11.14 -12.64 -1.46
CA ARG A 66 -11.87 -13.90 -1.30
C ARG A 66 -13.23 -13.70 -0.65
N VAL A 67 -13.30 -12.96 0.46
CA VAL A 67 -14.57 -12.66 1.15
C VAL A 67 -15.50 -11.84 0.25
N HIS A 68 -14.97 -10.89 -0.52
CA HIS A 68 -15.74 -10.16 -1.52
C HIS A 68 -16.31 -11.07 -2.60
N GLY A 69 -15.54 -12.05 -3.09
CA GLY A 69 -16.03 -13.06 -4.03
C GLY A 69 -17.21 -13.85 -3.43
N GLN A 70 -17.09 -14.27 -2.17
CA GLN A 70 -18.14 -15.00 -1.46
C GLN A 70 -19.39 -14.15 -1.18
N LEU A 71 -19.23 -12.84 -1.00
CA LEU A 71 -20.36 -11.90 -0.85
C LEU A 71 -21.05 -11.55 -2.17
N ALA A 72 -20.46 -11.89 -3.32
CA ALA A 72 -20.99 -11.50 -4.63
C ALA A 72 -22.43 -12.00 -4.91
N PRO A 73 -22.81 -13.25 -4.59
CA PRO A 73 -24.18 -13.73 -4.80
C PRO A 73 -25.23 -12.94 -4.00
N TYR A 74 -24.91 -12.56 -2.76
CA TYR A 74 -25.80 -11.75 -1.92
C TYR A 74 -25.96 -10.32 -2.46
N ARG A 75 -24.88 -9.74 -3.00
CA ARG A 75 -24.92 -8.41 -3.61
C ARG A 75 -25.70 -8.37 -4.91
N ALA A 76 -25.65 -9.46 -5.70
CA ALA A 76 -26.35 -9.56 -6.98
C ALA A 76 -27.86 -9.41 -6.82
N ASP A 77 -28.43 -9.86 -5.69
CA ASP A 77 -29.83 -9.66 -5.34
C ASP A 77 -29.97 -9.15 -3.90
N TRP A 78 -29.38 -7.98 -3.65
CA TRP A 78 -29.40 -7.36 -2.33
C TRP A 78 -30.82 -7.07 -1.79
N PRO A 79 -31.77 -6.54 -2.59
CA PRO A 79 -33.13 -6.30 -2.13
C PRO A 79 -33.83 -7.59 -1.68
N ALA A 80 -33.74 -8.70 -2.44
CA ALA A 80 -34.35 -9.96 -2.02
C ALA A 80 -33.65 -10.57 -0.81
N THR A 81 -32.31 -10.48 -0.77
CA THR A 81 -31.51 -10.92 0.39
C THR A 81 -31.99 -10.23 1.67
N MET A 82 -32.10 -8.90 1.66
CA MET A 82 -32.53 -8.12 2.83
C MET A 82 -34.00 -8.34 3.21
N GLN A 83 -34.88 -8.58 2.23
CA GLN A 83 -36.28 -8.95 2.48
C GLN A 83 -36.40 -10.31 3.17
N GLY A 84 -35.50 -11.25 2.86
CA GLY A 84 -35.46 -12.58 3.47
C GLY A 84 -34.92 -12.64 4.91
N LEU A 85 -34.31 -11.56 5.40
CA LEU A 85 -33.82 -11.46 6.78
C LEU A 85 -34.94 -11.07 7.75
N ASP A 86 -34.88 -11.59 8.97
CA ASP A 86 -35.70 -11.08 10.07
C ASP A 86 -35.26 -9.68 10.51
N GLY A 87 -36.09 -9.00 11.30
CA GLY A 87 -35.82 -7.62 11.73
C GLY A 87 -34.45 -7.46 12.45
N PRO A 88 -34.16 -8.28 13.47
CA PRO A 88 -32.88 -8.22 14.18
C PRO A 88 -31.65 -8.48 13.29
N THR A 89 -31.68 -9.52 12.44
CA THR A 89 -30.55 -9.83 11.56
C THR A 89 -30.36 -8.75 10.51
N ARG A 90 -31.46 -8.24 9.93
CA ARG A 90 -31.39 -7.13 8.96
C ARG A 90 -30.71 -5.91 9.56
N LYS A 91 -31.10 -5.51 10.77
CA LYS A 91 -30.48 -4.38 11.48
C LYS A 91 -28.98 -4.61 11.68
N ARG A 92 -28.60 -5.80 12.19
CA ARG A 92 -27.20 -6.18 12.40
C ARG A 92 -26.40 -6.12 11.09
N VAL A 93 -26.94 -6.65 9.99
CA VAL A 93 -26.30 -6.62 8.68
C VAL A 93 -26.08 -5.18 8.19
N THR A 94 -27.07 -4.30 8.35
CA THR A 94 -26.93 -2.87 8.02
C THR A 94 -25.80 -2.21 8.83
N GLU A 95 -25.79 -2.39 10.15
CA GLU A 95 -24.74 -1.85 11.03
C GLU A 95 -23.35 -2.37 10.62
N MET A 96 -23.24 -3.67 10.29
CA MET A 96 -21.98 -4.26 9.84
C MET A 96 -21.46 -3.66 8.53
N LEU A 97 -22.35 -3.32 7.61
CA LEU A 97 -21.99 -2.69 6.34
C LEU A 97 -21.55 -1.23 6.52
N GLU A 98 -22.24 -0.49 7.39
CA GLU A 98 -21.85 0.88 7.74
C GLU A 98 -20.45 0.89 8.35
N GLU A 99 -20.19 0.04 9.35
CA GLU A 99 -18.87 -0.09 9.96
C GLU A 99 -17.79 -0.52 8.94
N ALA A 100 -18.12 -1.44 8.04
CA ALA A 100 -17.19 -1.90 7.00
C ALA A 100 -16.80 -0.76 6.04
N ASN A 101 -17.77 0.06 5.63
CA ASN A 101 -17.54 1.21 4.75
C ASN A 101 -16.72 2.31 5.44
N GLU A 102 -17.01 2.60 6.72
CA GLU A 102 -16.22 3.53 7.52
C GLU A 102 -14.78 3.06 7.68
N ALA A 103 -14.59 1.77 8.00
CA ALA A 103 -13.26 1.19 8.15
C ALA A 103 -12.45 1.25 6.85
N LEU A 104 -13.05 0.88 5.72
CA LEU A 104 -12.41 0.93 4.41
C LEU A 104 -12.01 2.37 4.04
N SER A 105 -12.92 3.32 4.20
CA SER A 105 -12.66 4.73 3.92
C SER A 105 -11.50 5.27 4.77
N GLY A 106 -11.47 4.90 6.04
CA GLY A 106 -10.39 5.26 6.95
C GLY A 106 -9.03 4.66 6.56
N ILE A 107 -9.00 3.41 6.09
CA ILE A 107 -7.78 2.74 5.61
C ILE A 107 -7.24 3.44 4.36
N LEU A 108 -8.10 3.66 3.34
CA LEU A 108 -7.70 4.31 2.09
C LEU A 108 -7.15 5.72 2.31
N GLN A 109 -7.79 6.50 3.19
CA GLN A 109 -7.32 7.84 3.50
C GLN A 109 -5.94 7.84 4.19
N ARG A 110 -5.65 6.84 5.03
CA ARG A 110 -4.35 6.70 5.70
C ARG A 110 -3.27 6.24 4.72
N ASP A 111 -3.55 5.22 3.93
CA ASP A 111 -2.59 4.66 2.97
C ASP A 111 -2.14 5.70 1.93
N ASN A 112 -3.06 6.56 1.48
CA ASN A 112 -2.71 7.67 0.60
C ASN A 112 -1.73 8.66 1.26
N ARG A 113 -1.90 8.98 2.55
CA ARG A 113 -0.99 9.86 3.28
C ARG A 113 0.38 9.22 3.51
N ASP A 114 0.40 7.93 3.84
CA ASP A 114 1.64 7.19 4.09
C ASP A 114 2.45 7.02 2.81
N SER A 115 1.79 6.73 1.69
CA SER A 115 2.41 6.64 0.36
C SER A 115 3.02 7.96 -0.09
N ALA A 116 2.34 9.08 0.18
CA ALA A 116 2.89 10.42 -0.07
C ALA A 116 4.14 10.69 0.78
N THR A 117 4.10 10.33 2.07
CA THR A 117 5.23 10.49 3.00
C THR A 117 6.45 9.68 2.55
N LEU A 118 6.25 8.42 2.18
CA LEU A 118 7.31 7.55 1.67
C LEU A 118 7.93 8.09 0.37
N THR A 119 7.10 8.61 -0.53
CA THR A 119 7.56 9.21 -1.80
C THR A 119 8.44 10.42 -1.54
N THR A 120 8.03 11.33 -0.66
CA THR A 120 8.84 12.51 -0.27
C THR A 120 10.18 12.10 0.32
N ARG A 121 10.21 11.12 1.24
CA ARG A 121 11.46 10.65 1.87
C ARG A 121 12.43 10.00 0.89
N ARG A 122 11.90 9.22 -0.06
CA ARG A 122 12.70 8.64 -1.14
C ARG A 122 13.36 9.74 -1.98
N GLN A 123 12.64 10.82 -2.28
CA GLN A 123 13.16 11.95 -3.04
C GLN A 123 14.29 12.65 -2.27
N GLU A 124 14.08 12.97 -0.99
CA GLU A 124 15.11 13.59 -0.13
C GLU A 124 16.38 12.74 -0.03
N THR A 125 16.24 11.42 0.09
CA THR A 125 17.39 10.51 0.16
C THR A 125 18.14 10.46 -1.17
N SER A 126 17.42 10.45 -2.30
CA SER A 126 18.01 10.49 -3.65
C SER A 126 18.78 11.79 -3.89
N GLU A 127 18.27 12.92 -3.39
CA GLU A 127 18.95 14.22 -3.45
C GLU A 127 20.22 14.24 -2.60
N ARG A 128 20.18 13.69 -1.37
CA ARG A 128 21.37 13.56 -0.51
C ARG A 128 22.45 12.68 -1.15
N ILE A 129 22.08 11.54 -1.73
CA ILE A 129 23.01 10.66 -2.46
C ILE A 129 23.64 11.41 -3.65
N SER A 130 22.82 12.15 -4.40
CA SER A 130 23.28 12.94 -5.55
C SER A 130 24.26 14.04 -5.13
N ALA A 131 23.97 14.74 -4.03
CA ALA A 131 24.84 15.78 -3.48
C ALA A 131 26.20 15.20 -3.03
N LEU A 132 26.21 14.05 -2.36
CA LEU A 132 27.45 13.34 -1.99
C LEU A 132 28.28 12.95 -3.23
N GLY A 133 27.61 12.48 -4.29
CA GLY A 133 28.25 12.16 -5.57
C GLY A 133 28.85 13.38 -6.29
N GLN A 134 28.26 14.57 -6.12
CA GLN A 134 28.81 15.82 -6.66
C GLN A 134 30.01 16.30 -5.84
N THR A 135 29.94 16.24 -4.51
CA THR A 135 31.05 16.63 -3.62
C THR A 135 32.28 15.76 -3.85
N THR A 136 32.11 14.45 -4.00
CA THR A 136 33.22 13.52 -4.30
C THR A 136 33.86 13.76 -5.67
N ARG A 137 33.06 14.10 -6.69
CA ARG A 137 33.59 14.51 -8.00
C ARG A 137 34.34 15.84 -7.93
N ALA A 138 33.81 16.80 -7.19
CA ALA A 138 34.46 18.10 -7.01
C ALA A 138 35.82 17.96 -6.29
N THR A 139 35.89 17.17 -5.21
CA THR A 139 37.15 16.93 -4.49
C THR A 139 38.17 16.18 -5.36
N ALA A 140 37.73 15.20 -6.15
CA ALA A 140 38.60 14.51 -7.12
C ALA A 140 39.15 15.46 -8.20
N ALA A 141 38.32 16.37 -8.73
CA ALA A 141 38.74 17.38 -9.70
C ALA A 141 39.77 18.37 -9.12
N TYR A 142 39.56 18.86 -7.89
CA TYR A 142 40.52 19.72 -7.21
C TYR A 142 41.85 18.99 -6.93
N ALA A 143 41.80 17.71 -6.55
CA ALA A 143 43.00 16.91 -6.33
C ALA A 143 43.78 16.67 -7.64
N ALA A 144 43.09 16.42 -8.75
CA ALA A 144 43.70 16.28 -10.07
C ALA A 144 44.33 17.61 -10.55
N ALA A 145 43.62 18.73 -10.39
CA ALA A 145 44.14 20.05 -10.75
C ALA A 145 45.38 20.45 -9.93
N ARG A 146 45.42 20.10 -8.63
CA ARG A 146 46.63 20.30 -7.79
C ARG A 146 47.81 19.43 -8.22
N ARG A 147 47.57 18.21 -8.73
CA ARG A 147 48.62 17.33 -9.25
C ARG A 147 49.12 17.79 -10.62
N ALA A 148 48.24 18.35 -11.44
CA ALA A 148 48.57 18.93 -12.74
C ALA A 148 49.12 20.37 -12.63
N GLY A 149 49.91 20.67 -11.57
CA GLY A 149 50.42 22.01 -11.28
C GLY A 149 51.06 22.72 -12.49
N PRO A 150 51.29 24.05 -12.41
CA PRO A 150 51.59 24.94 -13.54
C PRO A 150 53.00 24.78 -14.15
N GLY A 151 53.40 23.56 -14.47
CA GLY A 151 54.71 23.18 -15.00
C GLY A 151 54.62 21.97 -15.91
N GLY A 152 53.80 22.06 -16.97
CA GLY A 152 53.88 21.12 -18.10
C GLY A 152 55.10 21.47 -18.97
N PRO A 153 55.97 20.51 -19.33
CA PRO A 153 57.30 20.79 -19.86
C PRO A 153 57.27 21.38 -21.27
N ALA A 154 57.91 22.55 -21.43
CA ALA A 154 58.32 23.07 -22.73
C ALA A 154 59.29 22.07 -23.36
N ARG A 155 58.80 21.31 -24.34
CA ARG A 155 59.60 20.38 -25.14
C ARG A 155 59.57 20.80 -26.60
N PHE A 156 60.78 20.87 -27.15
CA PHE A 156 61.21 20.84 -28.56
C PHE A 156 61.48 22.13 -29.30
N GLY A 157 62.73 22.21 -29.77
CA GLY A 157 63.27 23.13 -30.76
C GLY A 157 64.79 22.98 -30.90
N THR A 158 65.32 21.76 -31.01
CA THR A 158 66.70 21.54 -31.46
C THR A 158 66.67 21.43 -32.98
N ASP A 159 66.97 22.53 -33.67
CA ASP A 159 67.39 22.48 -35.07
C ASP A 159 68.92 22.36 -35.11
N ALA A 160 69.38 21.20 -35.58
CA ALA A 160 70.73 20.96 -36.04
C ALA A 160 70.73 21.05 -37.57
N SER A 161 71.51 21.98 -38.13
CA SER A 161 71.96 21.96 -39.52
C SER A 161 73.23 22.79 -39.67
N ALA A 162 74.35 22.10 -39.81
CA ALA A 162 75.53 22.47 -40.62
C ALA A 162 76.36 21.21 -40.86
#